data_AF-A0A1F4BHN6-F1
#
_entry.id   AF-A0A1F4BHN6-F1
#
_cell.length_a   1.000
_cell.length_b   1.000
_cell.length_c   1.000
_cell.angle_alpha   90.00
_cell.angle_beta   90.00
_cell.angle_gamma   90.00
#
_symmetry.space_group_name_H-M   'P 1'
#
loop_
_entity.id
_entity.type
_entity.pdbx_description
1 polymer ?
#
loop_
_entity_poly.entity_id
_entity_poly.type
_entity_poly.pdbx_seq_one_letter_code
_entity_poly.pdbx_strand_id
1 'polypeptide(L)'
;MLRISRAFLAAALATVLAALITGDVLAQAKGSIVCWKDKSGKVIGCGDKVPPEYQGAATKELDKRGITRATADTAEAQAKAKAQEEEAARKKAEETKRLAEQKRQDQALLNTFTHEKEIDLKRDRELQVLDGQVTQMKLAHKNVLEREKEVKARIDTTAKSGKPPSVTQKEDLARVTADKVKSEKNIATKEKEQDEVRKKYGALKERYIALKGGPAPAATAAAPAPAPAKK
;
A
#
# COMPACT_ATOMS: atom_id res chain seq x y z
N MET A 1 -49.02 -20.01 -4.46
CA MET A 1 -49.76 -20.85 -3.51
C MET A 1 -49.24 -22.28 -3.62
N LEU A 2 -49.00 -22.88 -2.45
CA LEU A 2 -48.85 -24.31 -2.14
C LEU A 2 -47.83 -25.17 -2.92
N ARG A 3 -46.66 -25.37 -2.28
CA ARG A 3 -45.80 -26.54 -2.46
C ARG A 3 -46.43 -27.73 -1.74
N ILE A 4 -46.81 -28.77 -2.48
CA ILE A 4 -47.33 -30.01 -1.92
C ILE A 4 -46.21 -31.03 -1.82
N SER A 5 -45.79 -31.28 -0.58
CA SER A 5 -44.98 -32.43 -0.15
C SER A 5 -45.72 -33.73 -0.42
N ARG A 6 -45.00 -34.76 -0.91
CA ARG A 6 -45.43 -36.16 -0.82
C ARG A 6 -44.33 -36.97 -0.16
N ALA A 7 -44.58 -37.27 1.10
CA ALA A 7 -43.87 -38.27 1.86
C ALA A 7 -44.45 -39.67 1.56
N PHE A 8 -43.63 -40.66 1.90
CA PHE A 8 -43.98 -41.98 2.39
C PHE A 8 -44.17 -43.18 1.41
N LEU A 9 -43.20 -44.09 1.57
CA LEU A 9 -43.32 -45.50 1.97
C LEU A 9 -43.33 -46.61 0.90
N ALA A 10 -42.63 -47.69 1.30
CA ALA A 10 -42.65 -49.08 0.83
C ALA A 10 -41.84 -49.37 -0.45
N ALA A 11 -41.04 -50.44 -0.55
CA ALA A 11 -41.14 -51.72 0.13
C ALA A 11 -39.76 -52.39 0.30
N ALA A 12 -39.64 -53.14 1.39
CA ALA A 12 -38.59 -54.10 1.70
C ALA A 12 -39.00 -55.52 1.25
N LEU A 13 -38.02 -56.34 0.84
CA LEU A 13 -38.01 -57.81 0.94
C LEU A 13 -36.58 -58.28 0.53
N ALA A 14 -35.66 -58.60 1.45
CA ALA A 14 -35.52 -59.80 2.28
C ALA A 14 -34.98 -61.05 1.53
N THR A 15 -33.72 -61.42 1.84
CA THR A 15 -33.15 -62.78 2.01
C THR A 15 -31.69 -62.60 2.48
N VAL A 16 -31.35 -62.67 3.78
CA VAL A 16 -31.20 -63.84 4.70
C VAL A 16 -29.83 -64.55 4.56
N LEU A 17 -28.93 -64.18 5.49
CA LEU A 17 -28.28 -65.03 6.52
C LEU A 17 -27.28 -66.15 6.12
N ALA A 18 -26.02 -65.97 6.55
CA ALA A 18 -25.10 -66.93 7.20
C ALA A 18 -23.64 -66.46 7.00
N ALA A 19 -22.68 -66.51 7.92
CA ALA A 19 -22.62 -66.89 9.32
C ALA A 19 -21.28 -66.36 9.89
N LEU A 20 -21.32 -66.00 11.18
CA LEU A 20 -20.26 -66.03 12.18
C LEU A 20 -18.81 -66.34 11.74
N ILE A 21 -17.93 -65.36 11.89
CA ILE A 21 -16.56 -65.58 12.41
C ILE A 21 -16.26 -64.48 13.42
N THR A 22 -16.16 -64.88 14.68
CA THR A 22 -15.57 -64.18 15.80
C THR A 22 -14.09 -63.89 15.54
N GLY A 23 -13.64 -62.66 15.77
CA GLY A 23 -12.23 -62.31 15.74
C GLY A 23 -11.97 -61.01 16.50
N ASP A 24 -11.21 -61.14 17.58
CA ASP A 24 -10.99 -60.17 18.64
C ASP A 24 -10.57 -58.75 18.21
N VAL A 25 -11.12 -57.78 18.95
CA VAL A 25 -10.58 -56.43 19.07
C VAL A 25 -9.20 -56.51 19.73
N LEU A 26 -8.15 -56.58 18.92
CA LEU A 26 -6.80 -56.26 19.40
C LEU A 26 -6.71 -54.75 19.61
N ALA A 27 -6.91 -54.36 20.87
CA ALA A 27 -6.42 -53.10 21.40
C ALA A 27 -4.92 -53.00 21.08
N GLN A 28 -4.55 -52.21 20.07
CA GLN A 28 -3.16 -51.80 19.90
C GLN A 28 -2.80 -50.87 21.06
N ALA A 29 -2.19 -51.45 22.09
CA ALA A 29 -1.45 -50.70 23.10
C ALA A 29 -0.36 -49.88 22.39
N LYS A 30 -0.59 -48.58 22.25
CA LYS A 30 0.44 -47.59 21.89
C LYS A 30 1.49 -47.57 23.01
N GLY A 31 2.48 -48.45 22.95
CA GLY A 31 3.65 -48.41 23.83
C GLY A 31 4.41 -47.10 23.62
N SER A 32 4.37 -46.22 24.63
CA SER A 32 5.27 -45.07 24.73
C SER A 32 6.52 -45.51 25.48
N ILE A 33 7.65 -45.63 24.80
CA ILE A 33 8.94 -45.94 25.42
C ILE A 33 9.33 -44.74 26.29
N VAL A 34 9.58 -44.99 27.58
CA VAL A 34 10.00 -43.95 28.52
C VAL A 34 11.44 -44.19 28.91
N CYS A 35 12.27 -43.15 28.80
CA CYS A 35 13.67 -43.19 29.21
C CYS A 35 13.81 -42.58 30.60
N TRP A 36 14.66 -43.18 31.44
CA TRP A 36 14.94 -42.67 32.79
C TRP A 36 16.43 -42.41 33.00
N LYS A 37 16.70 -41.43 33.86
CA LYS A 37 18.04 -40.91 34.16
C LYS A 37 18.48 -41.33 35.58
N ASP A 38 19.79 -41.48 35.78
CA ASP A 38 20.36 -41.66 37.13
C ASP A 38 20.40 -40.34 37.93
N LYS A 39 20.91 -40.41 39.17
CA LYS A 39 21.12 -39.25 40.05
C LYS A 39 22.11 -38.22 39.49
N SER A 40 22.87 -38.57 38.46
CA SER A 40 23.85 -37.73 37.76
C SER A 40 23.30 -37.15 36.44
N GLY A 41 22.05 -37.45 36.08
CA GLY A 41 21.37 -36.93 34.90
C GLY A 41 21.64 -37.70 33.60
N LYS A 42 22.35 -38.84 33.65
CA LYS A 42 22.67 -39.65 32.47
C LYS A 42 21.56 -40.66 32.19
N VAL A 43 21.15 -40.81 30.92
CA VAL A 43 20.13 -41.78 30.52
C VAL A 43 20.70 -43.19 30.64
N ILE A 44 20.11 -44.02 31.51
CA ILE A 44 20.60 -45.37 31.83
C ILE A 44 19.77 -46.46 31.14
N GLY A 45 18.52 -46.18 30.80
CA GLY A 45 17.68 -47.14 30.10
C GLY A 45 16.43 -46.51 29.51
N CYS A 46 15.90 -47.16 28.47
CA CYS A 46 14.65 -46.80 27.80
C CYS A 46 13.82 -48.07 27.61
N GLY A 47 12.56 -48.05 28.03
CA GLY A 47 11.68 -49.21 27.90
C GLY A 47 10.22 -48.88 28.21
N ASP A 48 9.34 -49.86 28.05
CA ASP A 48 7.90 -49.72 28.29
C ASP A 48 7.52 -49.81 29.79
N LYS A 49 8.41 -50.36 30.64
CA LYS A 49 8.25 -50.41 32.11
C LYS A 49 9.47 -49.78 32.79
N VAL A 50 9.26 -48.64 33.45
CA VAL A 50 10.29 -47.97 34.26
C VAL A 50 10.41 -48.66 35.62
N PRO A 51 11.62 -49.03 36.08
CA PRO A 51 11.83 -49.59 37.41
C PRO A 51 11.35 -48.62 38.52
N PRO A 52 10.82 -49.13 39.66
CA PRO A 52 10.20 -48.30 40.71
C PRO A 52 11.11 -47.18 41.23
N GLU A 53 12.41 -47.47 41.31
CA GLU A 53 13.45 -46.58 41.81
C GLU A 53 13.80 -45.39 40.89
N TYR A 54 13.28 -45.35 39.65
CA TYR A 54 13.51 -44.27 38.70
C TYR A 54 12.21 -43.62 38.16
N GLN A 55 11.05 -43.95 38.75
CA GLN A 55 9.76 -43.40 38.32
C GLN A 55 9.68 -41.87 38.41
N GLY A 56 10.39 -41.25 39.37
CA GLY A 56 10.46 -39.80 39.54
C GLY A 56 11.41 -39.07 38.56
N ALA A 57 12.26 -39.80 37.83
CA ALA A 57 13.23 -39.25 36.86
C ALA A 57 12.91 -39.65 35.41
N ALA A 58 11.70 -40.18 35.17
CA ALA A 58 11.24 -40.65 33.88
C ALA A 58 10.80 -39.47 33.01
N THR A 59 11.56 -39.14 31.96
CA THR A 59 11.19 -38.11 30.98
C THR A 59 10.69 -38.81 29.71
N LYS A 60 9.43 -38.53 29.31
CA LYS A 60 8.85 -39.05 28.06
C LYS A 60 9.41 -38.31 26.84
N GLU A 61 10.67 -38.56 26.50
CA GLU A 61 11.36 -37.80 25.45
C GLU A 61 11.62 -38.58 24.15
N LEU A 62 11.14 -39.82 24.01
CA LEU A 62 11.40 -40.63 22.81
C LEU A 62 10.11 -41.12 22.13
N ASP A 63 9.80 -40.54 20.97
CA ASP A 63 9.00 -41.22 19.94
C ASP A 63 9.85 -42.36 19.33
N LYS A 64 9.21 -43.39 18.73
CA LYS A 64 9.80 -44.64 18.20
C LYS A 64 10.89 -44.47 17.12
N ARG A 65 11.36 -43.25 16.87
CA ARG A 65 12.41 -42.89 15.92
C ARG A 65 13.60 -42.15 16.56
N GLY A 66 13.67 -42.06 17.90
CA GLY A 66 14.89 -41.60 18.59
C GLY A 66 15.17 -40.09 18.55
N ILE A 67 14.17 -39.24 18.27
CA ILE A 67 14.34 -37.79 18.24
C ILE A 67 13.66 -37.15 19.45
N THR A 68 14.47 -36.52 20.30
CA THR A 68 14.03 -35.64 21.38
C THR A 68 13.18 -34.52 20.78
N ARG A 69 11.87 -34.55 21.04
CA ARG A 69 10.98 -33.47 20.62
C ARG A 69 11.27 -32.26 21.51
N ALA A 70 12.15 -31.37 21.07
CA ALA A 70 12.32 -30.04 21.64
C ALA A 70 11.01 -29.26 21.49
N THR A 71 10.08 -29.46 22.42
CA THR A 71 8.74 -28.88 22.38
C THR A 71 8.77 -27.35 22.51
N ALA A 72 9.84 -26.78 23.07
CA ALA A 72 10.04 -25.33 23.16
C ALA A 72 10.52 -24.69 21.84
N ASP A 73 11.43 -25.34 21.10
CA ASP A 73 11.90 -24.85 19.80
C ASP A 73 10.78 -24.85 18.75
N THR A 74 9.78 -25.72 18.90
CA THR A 74 8.71 -25.83 17.90
C THR A 74 7.68 -24.70 17.97
N ALA A 75 7.36 -24.14 19.14
CA ALA A 75 6.32 -23.12 19.25
C ALA A 75 6.82 -21.74 18.77
N GLU A 76 8.02 -21.34 19.21
CA GLU A 76 8.64 -20.09 18.78
C GLU A 76 9.09 -20.14 17.32
N ALA A 77 9.64 -21.26 16.84
CA ALA A 77 9.98 -21.40 15.42
C ALA A 77 8.71 -21.42 14.53
N GLN A 78 7.62 -22.05 14.97
CA GLN A 78 6.33 -21.98 14.25
C GLN A 78 5.74 -20.58 14.29
N ALA A 79 5.84 -19.85 15.41
CA ALA A 79 5.38 -18.47 15.50
C ALA A 79 6.20 -17.55 14.58
N LYS A 80 7.53 -17.70 14.52
CA LYS A 80 8.40 -16.99 13.59
C LYS A 80 8.12 -17.34 12.14
N ALA A 81 7.90 -18.61 11.80
CA ALA A 81 7.55 -19.04 10.46
C ALA A 81 6.19 -18.46 10.01
N LYS A 82 5.17 -18.52 10.87
CA LYS A 82 3.86 -17.90 10.61
C LYS A 82 3.97 -16.38 10.41
N ALA A 83 4.75 -15.69 11.24
CA ALA A 83 4.97 -14.25 11.08
C ALA A 83 5.69 -13.92 9.77
N GLN A 84 6.67 -14.73 9.35
CA GLN A 84 7.35 -14.56 8.05
C GLN A 84 6.43 -14.83 6.86
N GLU A 85 5.57 -15.85 6.94
CA GLU A 85 4.56 -16.15 5.93
C GLU A 85 3.52 -15.02 5.82
N GLU A 86 3.05 -14.49 6.96
CA GLU A 86 2.12 -13.37 6.98
C GLU A 86 2.75 -12.11 6.39
N GLU A 87 3.98 -11.77 6.76
CA GLU A 87 4.71 -10.64 6.17
C GLU A 87 4.96 -10.83 4.67
N ALA A 88 5.32 -12.04 4.23
CA ALA A 88 5.47 -12.34 2.81
C ALA A 88 4.13 -12.24 2.05
N ALA A 89 3.04 -12.72 2.64
CA ALA A 89 1.69 -12.60 2.08
C ALA A 89 1.24 -11.14 2.01
N ARG A 90 1.52 -10.33 3.03
CA ARG A 90 1.26 -8.88 3.05
C ARG A 90 2.02 -8.17 1.94
N LYS A 91 3.32 -8.43 1.79
CA LYS A 91 4.14 -7.85 0.71
C LYS A 91 3.65 -8.22 -0.67
N LYS A 92 3.31 -9.50 -0.91
CA LYS A 92 2.73 -9.96 -2.19
C LYS A 92 1.38 -9.31 -2.47
N ALA A 93 0.53 -9.16 -1.45
CA ALA A 93 -0.76 -8.50 -1.58
C ALA A 93 -0.60 -7.00 -1.90
N GLU A 94 0.34 -6.32 -1.26
CA GLU A 94 0.68 -4.92 -1.55
C GLU A 94 1.23 -4.75 -2.97
N GLU A 95 2.14 -5.60 -3.40
CA GLU A 95 2.68 -5.59 -4.76
C GLU A 95 1.58 -5.82 -5.80
N THR A 96 0.70 -6.80 -5.56
CA THR A 96 -0.44 -7.09 -6.45
C THR A 96 -1.36 -5.88 -6.53
N LYS A 97 -1.67 -5.22 -5.41
CA LYS A 97 -2.45 -3.98 -5.38
C LYS A 97 -1.76 -2.85 -6.16
N ARG A 98 -0.44 -2.68 -5.99
CA ARG A 98 0.34 -1.66 -6.70
C ARG A 98 0.32 -1.88 -8.22
N LEU A 99 0.49 -3.13 -8.67
CA LEU A 99 0.45 -3.47 -10.10
C LEU A 99 -0.95 -3.29 -10.69
N ALA A 100 -2.00 -3.67 -9.97
CA ALA A 100 -3.38 -3.44 -10.39
C ALA A 100 -3.68 -1.94 -10.51
N GLU A 101 -3.23 -1.14 -9.55
CA GLU A 101 -3.38 0.31 -9.57
C GLU A 101 -2.63 0.95 -10.75
N GLN A 102 -1.38 0.54 -11.00
CA GLN A 102 -0.62 1.01 -12.15
C GLN A 102 -1.32 0.69 -13.47
N LYS A 103 -1.80 -0.55 -13.65
CA LYS A 103 -2.58 -0.92 -14.85
C LYS A 103 -3.84 -0.08 -15.02
N ARG A 104 -4.54 0.21 -13.91
CA ARG A 104 -5.73 1.07 -13.93
C ARG A 104 -5.39 2.49 -14.36
N GLN A 105 -4.30 3.04 -13.84
CA GLN A 105 -3.82 4.37 -14.20
C GLN A 105 -3.36 4.45 -15.66
N ASP A 106 -2.66 3.43 -16.14
CA ASP A 106 -2.22 3.32 -17.54
C ASP A 106 -3.42 3.25 -18.49
N GLN A 107 -4.41 2.42 -18.17
CA GLN A 107 -5.63 2.33 -18.97
C GLN A 107 -6.39 3.66 -18.96
N ALA A 108 -6.47 4.33 -17.81
CA ALA A 108 -7.09 5.64 -17.72
C ALA A 108 -6.33 6.68 -18.57
N LEU A 109 -4.99 6.64 -18.57
CA LEU A 109 -4.14 7.51 -19.39
C LEU A 109 -4.40 7.29 -20.89
N LEU A 110 -4.43 6.03 -21.34
CA LEU A 110 -4.72 5.69 -22.74
C LEU A 110 -6.15 6.01 -23.16
N ASN A 111 -7.12 5.91 -22.24
CA ASN A 111 -8.52 6.24 -22.51
C ASN A 111 -8.79 7.74 -22.49
N THR A 112 -8.03 8.52 -21.72
CA THR A 112 -8.23 9.97 -21.58
C THR A 112 -7.62 10.74 -22.75
N PHE A 113 -6.52 10.25 -23.31
CA PHE A 113 -5.77 10.95 -24.37
C PHE A 113 -5.66 10.08 -25.63
N THR A 114 -6.12 10.62 -26.74
CA THR A 114 -6.09 9.94 -28.05
C THR A 114 -4.73 10.10 -28.72
N HIS A 115 -4.03 11.19 -28.41
CA HIS A 115 -2.72 11.53 -28.98
C HIS A 115 -1.85 12.23 -27.92
N GLU A 116 -0.53 12.11 -28.03
CA GLU A 116 0.40 12.77 -27.09
C GLU A 116 0.25 14.30 -27.05
N LYS A 117 -0.16 14.93 -28.16
CA LYS A 117 -0.37 16.39 -28.24
C LYS A 117 -1.52 16.87 -27.36
N GLU A 118 -2.50 16.01 -27.04
CA GLU A 118 -3.59 16.38 -26.14
C GLU A 118 -3.11 16.56 -24.69
N ILE A 119 -2.05 15.83 -24.31
CA ILE A 119 -1.39 15.97 -23.01
C ILE A 119 -0.72 17.35 -22.93
N ASP A 120 -0.02 17.76 -23.99
CA ASP A 120 0.58 19.09 -24.10
C ASP A 120 -0.48 20.20 -24.07
N LEU A 121 -1.57 20.07 -24.84
CA LEU A 121 -2.66 21.05 -24.83
C LEU A 121 -3.32 21.19 -23.45
N LYS A 122 -3.50 20.09 -22.73
CA LYS A 122 -4.06 20.11 -21.37
C LYS A 122 -3.09 20.79 -20.38
N ARG A 123 -1.80 20.46 -20.47
CA ARG A 123 -0.74 21.13 -19.70
C ARG A 123 -0.78 22.64 -19.94
N ASP A 124 -0.80 23.05 -21.21
CA ASP A 124 -0.68 24.46 -21.59
C ASP A 124 -1.89 25.27 -21.13
N ARG A 125 -3.11 24.71 -21.19
CA ARG A 125 -4.31 25.33 -20.62
C ARG A 125 -4.22 25.51 -19.11
N GLU A 126 -3.72 24.50 -18.40
CA GLU A 126 -3.54 24.58 -16.94
C GLU A 126 -2.46 25.61 -16.57
N LEU A 127 -1.34 25.61 -17.31
CA LEU A 127 -0.26 26.57 -17.15
C LEU A 127 -0.71 28.00 -17.48
N GLN A 128 -1.57 28.20 -18.48
CA GLN A 128 -2.08 29.53 -18.83
C GLN A 128 -2.86 30.16 -17.68
N VAL A 129 -3.65 29.39 -16.93
CA VAL A 129 -4.36 29.88 -15.74
C VAL A 129 -3.37 30.30 -14.66
N LEU A 130 -2.36 29.47 -14.39
CA LEU A 130 -1.33 29.77 -13.39
C LEU A 130 -0.46 30.96 -13.81
N ASP A 131 -0.13 31.08 -15.09
CA ASP A 131 0.64 32.18 -15.66
C ASP A 131 -0.09 33.52 -15.53
N GLY A 132 -1.40 33.52 -15.77
CA GLY A 132 -2.25 34.67 -15.48
C GLY A 132 -2.17 35.09 -14.01
N GLN A 133 -2.24 34.13 -13.08
CA GLN A 133 -2.12 34.41 -11.64
C GLN A 133 -0.74 34.96 -11.26
N VAL A 134 0.35 34.33 -11.72
CA VAL A 134 1.72 34.78 -11.49
C VAL A 134 1.92 36.19 -12.06
N THR A 135 1.40 36.47 -13.25
CA THR A 135 1.48 37.79 -13.88
C THR A 135 0.79 38.86 -13.04
N GLN A 136 -0.43 38.60 -12.54
CA GLN A 136 -1.13 39.52 -11.65
C GLN A 136 -0.38 39.73 -10.32
N MET A 137 0.17 38.65 -9.74
CA MET A 137 0.97 38.74 -8.52
C MET A 137 2.26 39.55 -8.73
N LYS A 138 2.94 39.37 -9.88
CA LYS A 138 4.13 40.15 -10.24
C LYS A 138 3.80 41.62 -10.43
N LEU A 139 2.64 41.95 -11.01
CA LEU A 139 2.17 43.33 -11.12
C LEU A 139 1.92 43.94 -9.73
N ALA A 140 1.23 43.22 -8.85
CA ALA A 140 1.01 43.66 -7.47
C ALA A 140 2.34 43.83 -6.71
N HIS A 141 3.29 42.93 -6.90
CA HIS A 141 4.63 43.03 -6.30
C HIS A 141 5.40 44.27 -6.80
N LYS A 142 5.32 44.62 -8.09
CA LYS A 142 5.89 45.88 -8.60
C LYS A 142 5.34 47.10 -7.86
N ASN A 143 4.03 47.13 -7.58
CA ASN A 143 3.44 48.23 -6.80
C ASN A 143 3.99 48.29 -5.36
N VAL A 144 4.26 47.14 -4.74
CA VAL A 144 4.92 47.06 -3.42
C VAL A 144 6.36 47.59 -3.49
N LEU A 145 7.11 47.27 -4.55
CA LEU A 145 8.47 47.79 -4.74
C LEU A 145 8.51 49.30 -4.92
N GLU A 146 7.59 49.86 -5.72
CA GLU A 146 7.49 51.32 -5.86
C GLU A 146 7.11 51.97 -4.53
N ARG A 147 6.20 51.36 -3.75
CA ARG A 147 5.86 51.86 -2.42
C ARG A 147 7.04 51.80 -1.45
N GLU A 148 7.84 50.73 -1.49
CA GLU A 148 9.05 50.58 -0.69
C GLU A 148 10.05 51.71 -1.02
N LYS A 149 10.25 51.98 -2.32
CA LYS A 149 11.10 53.05 -2.81
C LYS A 149 10.62 54.43 -2.34
N GLU A 150 9.32 54.71 -2.41
CA GLU A 150 8.76 55.96 -1.89
C GLU A 150 8.99 56.13 -0.39
N VAL A 151 8.77 55.08 0.40
CA VAL A 151 8.97 55.11 1.86
C VAL A 151 10.44 55.41 2.18
N LYS A 152 11.37 54.72 1.50
CA LYS A 152 12.82 54.96 1.66
C LYS A 152 13.21 56.38 1.27
N ALA A 153 12.69 56.91 0.17
CA ALA A 153 12.97 58.29 -0.26
C ALA A 153 12.50 59.34 0.77
N ARG A 154 11.34 59.12 1.42
CA ARG A 154 10.86 60.00 2.51
C ARG A 154 11.79 59.94 3.73
N ILE A 155 12.26 58.73 4.09
CA ILE A 155 13.22 58.53 5.17
C ILE A 155 14.54 59.24 4.86
N ASP A 156 15.07 59.08 3.65
CA ASP A 156 16.33 59.70 3.22
C ASP A 156 16.24 61.23 3.23
N THR A 157 15.10 61.79 2.81
CA THR A 157 14.85 63.24 2.86
C THR A 157 14.86 63.75 4.32
N THR A 158 14.32 62.97 5.24
CA THR A 158 14.33 63.28 6.68
C THR A 158 15.75 63.25 7.24
N ALA A 159 16.52 62.22 6.87
CA ALA A 159 17.92 62.06 7.27
C ALA A 159 18.81 63.20 6.71
N LYS A 160 18.61 63.61 5.46
CA LYS A 160 19.27 64.78 4.86
C LYS A 160 18.98 66.09 5.58
N SER A 161 17.83 66.17 6.25
CA SER A 161 17.46 67.32 7.10
C SER A 161 18.06 67.25 8.51
N GLY A 162 18.96 66.29 8.78
CA GLY A 162 19.60 66.10 10.09
C GLY A 162 18.69 65.50 11.16
N LYS A 163 17.50 65.02 10.80
CA LYS A 163 16.52 64.46 11.74
C LYS A 163 16.50 62.92 11.65
N PRO A 164 16.39 62.21 12.78
CA PRO A 164 16.19 60.77 12.75
C PRO A 164 14.82 60.42 12.14
N PRO A 165 14.66 59.24 11.53
CA PRO A 165 13.37 58.79 11.01
C PRO A 165 12.33 58.68 12.13
N SER A 166 11.11 59.15 11.88
CA SER A 166 9.99 59.07 12.82
C SER A 166 9.56 57.62 13.07
N VAL A 167 8.84 57.37 14.17
CA VAL A 167 8.29 56.04 14.48
C VAL A 167 7.40 55.55 13.33
N THR A 168 6.50 56.41 12.84
CA THR A 168 5.62 56.10 11.70
C THR A 168 6.40 55.75 10.44
N GLN A 169 7.52 56.42 10.15
CA GLN A 169 8.36 56.10 9.00
C GLN A 169 9.02 54.71 9.14
N LYS A 170 9.48 54.35 10.34
CA LYS A 170 10.06 53.03 10.61
C LYS A 170 9.00 51.94 10.50
N GLU A 171 7.80 52.16 11.04
CA GLU A 171 6.66 51.25 10.93
C GLU A 171 6.19 51.05 9.48
N ASP A 172 6.11 52.14 8.71
CA ASP A 172 5.80 52.09 7.29
C ASP A 172 6.82 51.26 6.51
N LEU A 173 8.12 51.45 6.78
CA LEU A 173 9.20 50.69 6.16
C LEU A 173 9.13 49.20 6.54
N ALA A 174 8.88 48.90 7.82
CA ALA A 174 8.73 47.53 8.28
C ALA A 174 7.53 46.85 7.60
N ARG A 175 6.39 47.54 7.51
CA ARG A 175 5.17 47.02 6.86
C ARG A 175 5.39 46.73 5.38
N VAL A 176 5.92 47.69 4.62
CA VAL A 176 6.13 47.49 3.17
C VAL A 176 7.21 46.43 2.89
N THR A 177 8.21 46.29 3.77
CA THR A 177 9.21 45.22 3.67
C THR A 177 8.57 43.85 3.92
N ALA A 178 7.67 43.74 4.91
CA ALA A 178 6.93 42.50 5.16
C ALA A 178 6.00 42.15 3.98
N ASP A 179 5.31 43.13 3.39
CA ASP A 179 4.46 42.95 2.20
C ASP A 179 5.28 42.48 0.99
N LYS A 180 6.49 43.01 0.82
CA LYS A 180 7.44 42.57 -0.21
C LYS A 180 7.79 41.09 -0.05
N VAL A 181 8.27 40.69 1.12
CA VAL A 181 8.62 39.29 1.40
C VAL A 181 7.43 38.36 1.20
N LYS A 182 6.24 38.79 1.64
CA LYS A 182 4.99 38.03 1.44
C LYS A 182 4.65 37.85 -0.03
N SER A 183 4.73 38.93 -0.83
CA SER A 183 4.45 38.86 -2.27
C SER A 183 5.47 38.00 -3.02
N GLU A 184 6.76 38.09 -2.69
CA GLU A 184 7.81 37.22 -3.24
C GLU A 184 7.55 35.75 -2.94
N LYS A 185 7.21 35.41 -1.69
CA LYS A 185 6.86 34.04 -1.29
C LYS A 185 5.65 33.51 -2.08
N ASN A 186 4.62 34.33 -2.27
CA ASN A 186 3.43 33.92 -3.01
C ASN A 186 3.74 33.67 -4.49
N ILE A 187 4.54 34.53 -5.11
CA ILE A 187 5.01 34.35 -6.50
C ILE A 187 5.81 33.05 -6.61
N ALA A 188 6.82 32.86 -5.75
CA ALA A 188 7.64 31.64 -5.76
C ALA A 188 6.81 30.36 -5.55
N THR A 189 5.78 30.42 -4.71
CA THR A 189 4.86 29.29 -4.51
C THR A 189 4.11 28.96 -5.80
N LYS A 190 3.59 29.97 -6.51
CA LYS A 190 2.88 29.76 -7.77
C LYS A 190 3.79 29.33 -8.93
N GLU A 191 5.01 29.85 -8.98
CA GLU A 191 6.00 29.39 -9.97
C GLU A 191 6.39 27.93 -9.72
N LYS A 192 6.51 27.51 -8.46
CA LYS A 192 6.71 26.10 -8.11
C LYS A 192 5.53 25.22 -8.53
N GLU A 193 4.29 25.68 -8.33
CA GLU A 193 3.11 24.96 -8.83
C GLU A 193 3.16 24.79 -10.36
N GLN A 194 3.59 25.82 -11.11
CA GLN A 194 3.77 25.70 -12.56
C GLN A 194 4.82 24.62 -12.93
N ASP A 195 5.94 24.55 -12.19
CA ASP A 195 6.95 23.51 -12.40
C ASP A 195 6.44 22.11 -12.09
N GLU A 196 5.65 21.95 -11.03
CA GLU A 196 5.01 20.68 -10.67
C GLU A 196 4.03 20.23 -11.76
N VAL A 197 3.24 21.16 -12.31
CA VAL A 197 2.37 20.91 -13.47
C VAL A 197 3.21 20.48 -14.68
N ARG A 198 4.28 21.20 -15.02
CA ARG A 198 5.18 20.83 -16.13
C ARG A 198 5.73 19.41 -15.96
N LYS A 199 6.25 19.08 -14.78
CA LYS A 199 6.80 17.76 -14.47
C LYS A 199 5.75 16.66 -14.54
N LYS A 200 4.58 16.89 -13.96
CA LYS A 200 3.45 15.94 -13.98
C LYS A 200 3.05 15.60 -15.42
N TYR A 201 2.83 16.60 -16.27
CA TYR A 201 2.43 16.35 -17.65
C TYR A 201 3.57 15.80 -18.51
N GLY A 202 4.82 16.17 -18.23
CA GLY A 202 6.00 15.54 -18.84
C GLY A 202 6.05 14.04 -18.58
N ALA A 203 5.94 13.63 -17.31
CA ALA A 203 5.91 12.22 -16.92
C ALA A 203 4.71 11.47 -17.53
N LEU A 204 3.53 12.10 -17.59
CA LEU A 204 2.36 11.51 -18.26
C LEU A 204 2.60 11.29 -19.75
N LYS A 205 3.24 12.24 -20.44
CA LYS A 205 3.57 12.12 -21.86
C LYS A 205 4.57 10.99 -22.11
N GLU A 206 5.64 10.93 -21.32
CA GLU A 206 6.63 9.84 -21.39
C GLU A 206 5.97 8.47 -21.18
N ARG A 207 5.13 8.35 -20.15
CA ARG A 207 4.38 7.12 -19.87
C ARG A 207 3.44 6.76 -21.02
N TYR A 208 2.73 7.74 -21.58
CA TYR A 208 1.82 7.54 -22.71
C TYR A 208 2.55 7.00 -23.94
N ILE A 209 3.69 7.60 -24.29
CA ILE A 209 4.53 7.16 -25.41
C ILE A 209 5.03 5.74 -25.18
N ALA A 210 5.51 5.43 -23.97
CA ALA A 210 5.97 4.09 -23.62
C ALA A 210 4.85 3.03 -23.75
N LEU A 211 3.62 3.36 -23.33
CA LEU A 211 2.47 2.46 -23.44
C LEU A 211 1.99 2.26 -24.89
N LYS A 212 2.10 3.28 -25.75
CA LYS A 212 1.75 3.19 -27.18
C LYS A 212 2.83 2.54 -28.03
N GLY A 213 4.10 2.66 -27.65
CA GLY A 213 5.25 2.06 -28.34
C GLY A 213 5.58 0.62 -27.91
N GLY A 214 5.04 0.15 -26.78
CA GLY A 214 5.05 -1.27 -26.41
C GLY A 214 4.02 -2.09 -27.20
N PRO A 215 4.10 -3.43 -27.21
CA PRO A 215 3.10 -4.26 -27.87
C PRO A 215 1.72 -3.95 -27.28
N ALA A 216 0.89 -3.27 -28.07
CA ALA A 216 -0.45 -2.87 -27.67
C ALA A 216 -1.24 -4.12 -27.25
N PRO A 217 -1.93 -4.12 -26.09
CA PRO A 217 -2.97 -5.11 -25.87
C PRO A 217 -3.98 -4.92 -27.00
N ALA A 218 -4.16 -5.99 -27.78
CA ALA A 218 -4.99 -6.00 -28.97
C ALA A 218 -6.27 -5.20 -28.74
N ALA A 219 -6.42 -4.13 -29.51
CA ALA A 219 -7.62 -3.33 -29.56
C ALA A 219 -8.79 -4.28 -29.87
N THR A 220 -9.62 -4.52 -28.87
CA THR A 220 -10.94 -5.10 -29.08
C THR A 220 -11.66 -4.17 -30.06
N ALA A 221 -11.88 -4.68 -31.26
CA ALA A 221 -12.58 -4.00 -32.33
C ALA A 221 -13.93 -3.47 -31.81
N ALA A 222 -14.02 -2.15 -31.64
CA ALA A 222 -15.30 -1.46 -31.57
C ALA A 222 -15.76 -1.27 -33.02
N ALA A 223 -16.77 -2.05 -33.41
CA ALA A 223 -17.42 -2.00 -34.70
C ALA A 223 -17.97 -0.59 -35.00
N PRO A 224 -18.01 -0.15 -36.28
CA PRO A 224 -18.56 1.14 -36.64
C PRO A 224 -20.09 1.13 -36.48
N ALA A 225 -20.62 2.14 -35.77
CA ALA A 225 -22.05 2.41 -35.68
C ALA A 225 -22.63 2.75 -37.08
N PRO A 226 -23.88 2.35 -37.40
CA PRO A 226 -24.46 2.58 -38.71
C PRO A 226 -24.85 4.06 -38.89
N ALA A 227 -24.59 4.57 -40.10
CA ALA A 227 -24.90 5.93 -40.50
C ALA A 227 -26.43 6.22 -40.49
N PRO A 228 -26.86 7.47 -40.21
CA PRO A 228 -28.28 7.82 -40.23
C PRO A 228 -28.82 7.88 -41.67
N ALA A 229 -29.92 7.19 -41.90
CA ALA A 229 -30.70 7.23 -43.12
C ALA A 229 -31.31 8.63 -43.33
N LYS A 230 -31.12 9.20 -44.52
CA LYS A 230 -31.81 10.41 -44.97
C LYS A 230 -33.30 10.12 -45.20
N LYS A 231 -34.16 10.98 -44.69
CA LYS A 231 -35.50 11.27 -45.23
C LYS A 231 -35.65 12.78 -45.31
#